data_AF-A0A8D8FBK9-F1
#
_entry.id   AF-A0A8D8FBK9-F1
#
_cell.length_a   1.000
_cell.length_b   1.000
_cell.length_c   1.000
_cell.angle_alpha   90.00
_cell.angle_beta   90.00
_cell.angle_gamma   90.00
#
_symmetry.space_group_name_H-M   'P 1'
#
loop_
_entity.id
_entity.type
_entity.pdbx_description
1 polymer ?
#
loop_
_entity_poly.entity_id
_entity_poly.type
_entity_poly.pdbx_seq_one_letter_code
_entity_poly.pdbx_strand_id
1 'polypeptide(L)'
;NGLIPPNINFRELKPTIPSLVEGRLKVVDEIMPLNGPLVGINSFGFGGANAHTLLCRNLKEKKNHGLPEDDIPRLVIWAGRTKEAVEVMFQDIAQRPLDVDFLALLYNIQKEPIIGFGHRGYAVYQKNGSQPAIMKESCIGRLPL
;
A
#
# COMPACT_ATOMS: atom_id res chain seq x y z
N ASN A 1 -6.45 -1.62 -6.01
CA ASN A 1 -6.90 -2.44 -7.15
C ASN A 1 -8.34 -2.93 -7.02
N GLY A 2 -8.93 -3.11 -5.81
CA GLY A 2 -10.38 -3.40 -5.70
C GLY A 2 -10.80 -4.80 -6.17
N LEU A 3 -9.83 -5.71 -6.26
CA LEU A 3 -9.98 -7.07 -6.76
C LEU A 3 -9.74 -8.07 -5.63
N ILE A 4 -10.44 -9.20 -5.68
CA ILE A 4 -10.26 -10.38 -4.86
C ILE A 4 -9.31 -11.33 -5.62
N PRO A 5 -8.20 -11.76 -5.01
CA PRO A 5 -7.30 -12.72 -5.63
C PRO A 5 -7.93 -14.13 -5.67
N PRO A 6 -7.59 -14.95 -6.68
CA PRO A 6 -8.10 -16.31 -6.78
C PRO A 6 -7.50 -17.24 -5.72
N ASN A 7 -8.33 -18.11 -5.17
CA ASN A 7 -7.93 -19.26 -4.40
C ASN A 7 -7.20 -20.27 -5.29
N ILE A 8 -5.99 -20.63 -4.91
CA ILE A 8 -5.23 -21.68 -5.58
C ILE A 8 -5.80 -23.06 -5.23
N ASN A 9 -5.51 -24.06 -6.08
CA ASN A 9 -5.84 -25.48 -5.89
C ASN A 9 -7.34 -25.83 -5.82
N PHE A 10 -8.23 -24.91 -6.18
CA PHE A 10 -9.63 -25.25 -6.40
C PHE A 10 -9.78 -25.92 -7.78
N ARG A 11 -10.16 -27.20 -7.80
CA ARG A 11 -10.33 -27.98 -9.04
C ARG A 11 -11.75 -28.49 -9.24
N GLU A 12 -12.41 -28.86 -8.14
CA GLU A 12 -13.69 -29.54 -8.16
C GLU A 12 -14.54 -29.06 -6.99
N LEU A 13 -15.84 -28.87 -7.23
CA LEU A 13 -16.82 -28.58 -6.19
C LEU A 13 -17.00 -29.81 -5.30
N LYS A 14 -16.97 -29.61 -3.98
CA LYS A 14 -17.27 -30.68 -3.03
C LYS A 14 -18.80 -30.88 -2.96
N PRO A 15 -19.36 -32.02 -3.41
CA PRO A 15 -20.81 -32.19 -3.47
C PRO A 15 -21.49 -32.19 -2.10
N THR A 16 -20.73 -32.45 -1.04
CA THR A 16 -21.22 -32.49 0.34
C THR A 16 -21.45 -31.09 0.95
N ILE A 17 -21.18 -30.01 0.23
CA ILE A 17 -21.39 -28.63 0.70
C ILE A 17 -22.51 -28.01 -0.14
N PRO A 18 -23.78 -28.08 0.30
CA PRO A 18 -24.93 -27.65 -0.51
C PRO A 18 -24.86 -26.19 -0.93
N SER A 19 -24.37 -25.29 -0.06
CA SER A 19 -24.25 -23.87 -0.37
C SER A 19 -23.30 -23.55 -1.53
N LEU A 20 -22.29 -24.39 -1.77
CA LEU A 20 -21.40 -24.27 -2.93
C LEU A 20 -22.07 -24.84 -4.19
N VAL A 21 -22.74 -25.99 -4.08
CA VAL A 21 -23.43 -26.64 -5.21
C VAL A 21 -24.60 -25.80 -5.72
N GLU A 22 -25.36 -25.20 -4.80
CA GLU A 22 -26.50 -24.31 -5.09
C GLU A 22 -26.07 -22.91 -5.54
N GLY A 23 -24.78 -22.59 -5.48
CA GLY A 23 -24.23 -21.28 -5.88
C GLY A 23 -24.51 -20.13 -4.89
N ARG A 24 -25.04 -20.41 -3.69
CA ARG A 24 -25.19 -19.40 -2.62
C ARG A 24 -23.85 -18.87 -2.12
N LEU A 25 -22.83 -19.72 -2.16
CA LEU A 25 -21.43 -19.37 -1.94
C LEU A 25 -20.65 -19.66 -3.23
N LYS A 26 -19.79 -18.74 -3.64
CA LYS A 26 -18.86 -18.91 -4.77
C LYS A 26 -17.43 -18.92 -4.23
N VAL A 27 -16.67 -19.96 -4.56
CA VAL A 27 -15.21 -19.93 -4.41
C VAL A 27 -14.68 -18.96 -5.47
N VAL A 28 -13.83 -18.02 -5.07
CA VAL A 28 -13.15 -17.12 -6.00
C VAL A 28 -11.98 -17.87 -6.61
N ASP A 29 -12.15 -18.45 -7.78
CA ASP A 29 -11.16 -19.25 -8.52
C ASP A 29 -10.48 -18.48 -9.67
N GLU A 30 -11.00 -17.29 -9.96
CA GLU A 30 -10.46 -16.29 -10.88
C GLU A 30 -10.37 -14.92 -10.19
N ILE A 31 -9.65 -13.96 -10.79
CA ILE A 31 -9.62 -12.59 -10.26
C ILE A 31 -11.03 -11.98 -10.39
N MET A 32 -11.60 -11.53 -9.27
CA MET A 32 -12.97 -10.98 -9.25
C MET A 32 -13.00 -9.59 -8.61
N PRO A 33 -13.93 -8.70 -9.00
CA PRO A 33 -14.13 -7.43 -8.29
C PRO A 33 -14.69 -7.66 -6.87
N LEU A 34 -14.19 -6.90 -5.89
CA LEU A 34 -14.78 -6.88 -4.55
C LEU A 34 -16.02 -5.97 -4.54
N ASN A 35 -17.20 -6.59 -4.58
CA ASN A 35 -18.46 -5.89 -4.55
C ASN A 35 -18.84 -5.52 -3.10
N GLY A 36 -19.11 -4.23 -2.89
CA GLY A 36 -19.51 -3.71 -1.59
C GLY A 36 -18.35 -3.45 -0.61
N PRO A 37 -18.64 -2.88 0.57
CA PRO A 37 -17.61 -2.42 1.49
C PRO A 37 -17.28 -3.41 2.60
N LEU A 38 -18.12 -4.41 2.85
CA LEU A 38 -18.01 -5.30 4.01
C LEU A 38 -17.31 -6.62 3.65
N VAL A 39 -16.40 -7.05 4.50
CA VAL A 39 -15.68 -8.33 4.40
C VAL A 39 -15.67 -9.02 5.75
N GLY A 40 -16.05 -10.30 5.78
CA GLY A 40 -15.90 -11.15 6.97
C GLY A 40 -14.61 -11.95 6.94
N ILE A 41 -13.96 -12.10 8.10
CA ILE A 41 -12.75 -12.91 8.27
C ILE A 41 -13.00 -13.92 9.39
N ASN A 42 -12.69 -15.18 9.12
CA ASN A 42 -12.79 -16.29 10.08
C ASN A 42 -11.40 -16.82 10.44
N SER A 43 -11.20 -17.21 11.70
CA SER A 43 -10.02 -17.96 12.16
C SER A 43 -10.42 -18.98 13.21
N PHE A 44 -10.07 -20.26 12.98
CA PHE A 44 -10.43 -21.38 13.85
C PHE A 44 -9.16 -22.16 14.24
N GLY A 45 -8.83 -22.15 15.53
CA GLY A 45 -7.71 -22.87 16.09
C GLY A 45 -8.09 -24.31 16.41
N PHE A 46 -7.17 -25.24 16.17
CA PHE A 46 -7.35 -26.67 16.44
C PHE A 46 -7.80 -26.98 17.88
N GLY A 47 -7.39 -26.17 18.87
CA GLY A 47 -7.82 -26.29 20.27
C GLY A 47 -9.25 -25.85 20.56
N GLY A 48 -10.04 -25.50 19.54
CA GLY A 48 -11.44 -25.08 19.66
C GLY A 48 -11.66 -23.58 19.83
N ALA A 49 -10.61 -22.76 19.80
CA ALA A 49 -10.72 -21.31 19.84
C ALA A 49 -11.16 -20.78 18.47
N ASN A 50 -12.24 -19.99 18.45
CA ASN A 50 -12.84 -19.44 17.23
C ASN A 50 -12.90 -17.92 17.31
N ALA A 51 -12.60 -17.24 16.20
CA ALA A 51 -12.71 -15.79 16.07
C ALA A 51 -13.35 -15.41 14.73
N HIS A 52 -14.14 -14.34 14.77
CA HIS A 52 -14.75 -13.72 13.60
C HIS A 52 -14.65 -12.20 13.69
N THR A 53 -14.34 -11.56 12.57
CA THR A 53 -14.28 -10.10 12.47
C THR A 53 -14.97 -9.64 11.18
N LEU A 54 -15.74 -8.56 11.29
CA LEU A 54 -16.27 -7.81 10.15
C LEU A 54 -15.41 -6.56 9.92
N LEU A 55 -14.96 -6.36 8.69
CA LEU A 55 -14.24 -5.19 8.25
C LEU A 55 -15.09 -4.40 7.25
N CYS A 56 -15.07 -3.07 7.38
CA CYS A 56 -15.65 -2.16 6.40
C CYS A 56 -14.53 -1.37 5.73
N ARG A 57 -14.48 -1.36 4.40
CA ARG A 57 -13.48 -0.58 3.68
C ARG A 57 -13.71 0.91 3.91
N ASN A 58 -12.63 1.68 3.93
CA ASN A 58 -12.74 3.13 3.88
C ASN A 58 -13.29 3.55 2.51
N LEU A 59 -14.42 4.27 2.52
CA LEU A 59 -15.08 4.80 1.34
C LEU A 59 -14.59 6.19 0.95
N LYS A 60 -13.70 6.80 1.74
CA LYS A 60 -13.13 8.12 1.43
C LYS A 60 -12.29 8.05 0.16
N GLU A 61 -12.67 8.85 -0.83
CA GLU A 61 -11.88 9.10 -2.01
C GLU A 61 -10.89 10.25 -1.77
N LYS A 62 -9.70 10.17 -2.39
CA LYS A 62 -8.72 11.25 -2.33
C LYS A 62 -9.18 12.42 -3.19
N LYS A 63 -9.05 13.65 -2.67
CA LYS A 63 -9.24 14.86 -3.48
C LYS A 63 -8.21 14.84 -4.62
N ASN A 64 -8.66 15.07 -5.85
CA ASN A 64 -7.80 15.08 -7.05
C ASN A 64 -6.89 13.83 -7.18
N HIS A 65 -7.35 12.67 -6.68
CA HIS A 65 -6.55 11.45 -6.61
C HIS A 65 -5.19 11.59 -5.90
N GLY A 66 -5.04 12.58 -5.01
CA GLY A 66 -3.81 12.89 -4.30
C GLY A 66 -2.88 13.86 -5.02
N LEU A 67 -3.17 14.26 -6.27
CA LEU A 67 -2.30 15.18 -7.00
C LEU A 67 -2.28 16.59 -6.36
N PRO A 68 -1.10 17.21 -6.20
CA PRO A 68 -1.01 18.59 -5.73
C PRO A 68 -1.72 19.57 -6.66
N GLU A 69 -2.37 20.58 -6.08
CA GLU A 69 -3.07 21.63 -6.83
C GLU A 69 -2.12 22.66 -7.45
N ASP A 70 -0.92 22.81 -6.87
CA ASP A 70 0.16 23.66 -7.36
C ASP A 70 1.24 22.87 -8.12
N ASP A 71 2.22 23.59 -8.69
CA ASP A 71 3.37 23.02 -9.40
C ASP A 71 4.71 23.21 -8.64
N ILE A 72 4.65 23.47 -7.34
CA ILE A 72 5.84 23.65 -6.50
C ILE A 72 6.57 22.31 -6.35
N PRO A 73 7.90 22.23 -6.56
CA PRO A 73 8.64 21.01 -6.28
C PRO A 73 8.55 20.59 -4.80
N ARG A 74 8.43 19.29 -4.53
CA ARG A 74 8.34 18.72 -3.18
C ARG A 74 9.68 18.14 -2.74
N LEU A 75 10.22 18.64 -1.62
CA LEU A 75 11.41 18.09 -0.97
C LEU A 75 11.02 16.89 -0.12
N VAL A 76 11.43 15.67 -0.47
CA VAL A 76 11.21 14.49 0.37
C VAL A 76 12.49 14.14 1.10
N ILE A 77 12.40 13.94 2.41
CA ILE A 77 13.49 13.41 3.23
C ILE A 77 13.19 11.96 3.58
N TRP A 78 14.23 11.14 3.64
CA TRP A 78 14.10 9.77 4.12
C TRP A 78 15.37 9.31 4.83
N ALA A 79 15.19 8.57 5.92
CA ALA A 79 16.25 7.92 6.65
C ALA A 79 16.04 6.41 6.64
N GLY A 80 17.13 5.66 6.60
CA GLY A 80 17.13 4.21 6.57
C GLY A 80 18.35 3.59 7.25
N ARG A 81 18.30 2.28 7.43
CA ARG A 81 19.42 1.50 8.00
C ARG A 81 20.60 1.44 7.03
N THR A 82 20.33 1.32 5.74
CA THR A 82 21.34 1.25 4.67
C THR A 82 21.10 2.34 3.63
N LYS A 83 22.11 2.61 2.79
CA LYS A 83 22.00 3.57 1.70
C LYS A 83 20.94 3.13 0.69
N GLU A 84 20.93 1.85 0.36
CA GLU A 84 20.02 1.22 -0.61
C GLU A 84 18.56 1.36 -0.17
N ALA A 85 18.27 1.29 1.14
CA ALA A 85 16.92 1.51 1.66
C ALA A 85 16.42 2.94 1.39
N VAL A 86 17.31 3.94 1.41
CA VAL A 86 16.99 5.32 1.05
C VAL A 86 16.83 5.46 -0.47
N GLU A 87 17.72 4.84 -1.25
CA GLU A 87 17.66 4.84 -2.72
C GLU A 87 16.35 4.22 -3.25
N VAL A 88 15.96 3.05 -2.71
CA VAL A 88 14.71 2.36 -3.10
C VAL A 88 13.50 3.27 -2.86
N MET A 89 13.43 3.95 -1.72
CA MET A 89 12.31 4.84 -1.43
C MET A 89 12.25 6.03 -2.39
N PHE A 90 13.40 6.60 -2.75
CA PHE A 90 13.43 7.69 -3.72
C PHE A 90 13.02 7.23 -5.12
N GLN A 91 13.52 6.08 -5.56
CA GLN A 91 13.14 5.50 -6.84
C GLN A 91 11.65 5.13 -6.89
N ASP A 92 11.09 4.57 -5.82
CA ASP A 92 9.69 4.19 -5.70
C ASP A 92 8.75 5.42 -5.75
N ILE A 93 9.18 6.57 -5.21
CA ILE A 93 8.43 7.84 -5.37
C ILE A 93 8.46 8.31 -6.83
N ALA A 94 9.61 8.22 -7.51
CA ALA A 94 9.75 8.63 -8.91
C ALA A 94 8.94 7.77 -9.90
N GLN A 95 8.52 6.56 -9.51
CA GLN A 95 7.76 5.63 -10.36
C GLN A 95 6.25 5.88 -10.37
N ARG A 96 5.74 6.84 -9.59
CA ARG A 96 4.31 7.10 -9.45
C ARG A 96 3.98 8.59 -9.52
N PRO A 97 2.72 8.96 -9.78
CA PRO A 97 2.30 10.36 -9.69
C PRO A 97 2.53 10.92 -8.29
N LEU A 98 2.87 12.20 -8.21
CA LEU A 98 3.13 12.85 -6.94
C LEU A 98 1.84 12.90 -6.12
N ASP A 99 1.87 12.39 -4.89
CA ASP A 99 0.68 12.23 -4.05
C ASP A 99 0.86 12.95 -2.70
N VAL A 100 0.08 14.00 -2.46
CA VAL A 100 0.21 14.87 -1.28
C VAL A 100 -0.05 14.13 0.03
N ASP A 101 -1.00 13.19 0.04
CA ASP A 101 -1.33 12.42 1.25
C ASP A 101 -0.21 11.43 1.56
N PHE A 102 0.35 10.81 0.52
CA PHE A 102 1.50 9.92 0.66
C PHE A 102 2.73 10.67 1.16
N LEU A 103 3.07 11.82 0.57
CA LEU A 103 4.18 12.63 1.03
C LEU A 103 3.98 13.12 2.47
N ALA A 104 2.77 13.54 2.84
CA ALA A 104 2.46 13.93 4.21
C ALA A 104 2.70 12.77 5.20
N LEU A 105 2.33 11.54 4.83
CA LEU A 105 2.65 10.35 5.62
C LEU A 105 4.17 10.16 5.76
N LEU A 106 4.93 10.28 4.67
CA LEU A 106 6.39 10.15 4.72
C LEU A 106 7.04 11.20 5.61
N TYR A 107 6.60 12.45 5.54
CA TYR A 107 7.07 13.52 6.42
C TYR A 107 6.75 13.24 7.88
N ASN A 108 5.56 12.73 8.18
CA ASN A 108 5.18 12.37 9.54
C ASN A 108 6.04 11.23 10.10
N ILE A 109 6.42 10.25 9.28
CA ILE A 109 7.32 9.16 9.68
C ILE A 109 8.71 9.70 10.01
N GLN A 110 9.23 10.63 9.20
CA GLN A 110 10.60 11.15 9.30
C GLN A 110 10.73 12.43 10.14
N LYS A 111 9.66 12.81 10.86
CA LYS A 111 9.60 14.04 11.65
C LYS A 111 10.64 14.05 12.78
N GLU A 112 10.90 12.89 13.37
CA GLU A 112 11.84 12.72 14.47
C GLU A 112 12.99 11.78 14.08
N PRO A 113 14.20 11.97 14.64
CA PRO A 113 15.30 11.04 14.45
C PRO A 113 14.95 9.60 14.88
N ILE A 114 15.03 8.65 13.95
CA ILE A 114 14.86 7.23 14.25
C ILE A 114 16.22 6.63 14.64
N ILE A 115 16.33 6.11 15.85
CA ILE A 115 17.55 5.48 16.36
C ILE A 115 17.93 4.29 15.46
N GLY A 116 19.22 4.19 15.15
CA GLY A 116 19.77 3.15 14.28
C GLY A 116 19.69 3.48 12.79
N PHE A 117 18.99 4.53 12.35
CA PHE A 117 18.99 4.93 10.94
C PHE A 117 20.24 5.75 10.63
N GLY A 118 21.30 5.05 10.24
CA GLY A 118 22.61 5.64 9.95
C GLY A 118 22.73 6.31 8.59
N HIS A 119 21.77 6.14 7.69
CA HIS A 119 21.75 6.77 6.37
C HIS A 119 20.56 7.70 6.25
N ARG A 120 20.78 8.89 5.71
CA ARG A 120 19.74 9.91 5.49
C ARG A 120 19.96 10.55 4.14
N GLY A 121 18.87 10.88 3.46
CA GLY A 121 18.95 11.60 2.21
C GLY A 121 17.79 12.54 2.03
N TYR A 122 17.88 13.31 0.97
CA TYR A 122 16.77 14.08 0.43
C TYR A 122 16.66 13.89 -1.08
N ALA A 123 15.48 14.13 -1.62
CA ALA A 123 15.23 14.21 -3.04
C ALA A 123 14.15 15.26 -3.33
N VAL A 124 14.28 15.98 -4.46
CA VAL A 124 13.31 16.99 -4.89
C VAL A 124 12.51 16.46 -6.07
N TYR A 125 11.19 16.43 -5.94
CA TYR A 125 10.27 15.91 -6.96
C TYR A 125 9.43 17.01 -7.56
N GLN A 126 9.39 17.09 -8.88
CA GLN A 126 8.46 17.95 -9.61
C GLN A 126 7.21 17.14 -10.02
N LYS A 127 6.04 17.76 -9.87
CA LYS A 127 4.76 17.25 -10.37
C LYS A 127 4.80 17.10 -11.90
N ASN A 128 4.21 16.01 -12.40
CA ASN A 128 4.11 15.71 -13.83
C ASN A 128 2.66 15.30 -14.18
N GLY A 129 1.68 16.07 -13.70
CA GLY A 129 0.27 15.69 -13.77
C GLY A 129 0.03 14.29 -13.17
N SER A 130 -0.79 13.48 -13.85
CA SER A 130 -1.08 12.08 -13.46
C SER A 130 0.00 11.07 -13.90
N GLN A 131 1.16 11.53 -14.37
CA GLN A 131 2.29 10.69 -14.76
C GLN A 131 3.32 10.58 -13.62
N PRO A 132 4.27 9.63 -13.70
CA PRO A 132 5.33 9.52 -12.71
C PRO A 132 6.06 10.85 -12.44
N ALA A 133 6.30 11.14 -11.16
CA ALA A 133 6.94 12.36 -10.71
C ALA A 133 8.40 12.44 -11.18
N ILE A 134 8.86 13.64 -11.48
CA ILE A 134 10.23 13.85 -11.98
C ILE A 134 11.15 14.15 -10.80
N MET A 135 12.06 13.23 -10.47
CA MET A 135 13.13 13.50 -9.50
C MET A 135 14.17 14.43 -10.13
N LYS A 136 14.32 15.64 -9.58
CA LYS A 136 15.24 16.67 -10.07
C LYS A 136 16.64 16.52 -9.50
N GLU A 137 16.70 16.23 -8.22
CA GLU A 137 17.94 16.12 -7.47
C GLU A 137 17.73 15.13 -6.33
N SER A 138 18.78 14.42 -5.96
CA SER A 138 18.80 13.57 -4.78
C SER A 138 20.20 13.47 -4.23
N CYS A 139 20.32 13.45 -2.91
CA CYS A 139 21.59 13.20 -2.22
C CYS A 139 21.35 12.30 -1.02
N ILE A 140 22.30 11.40 -0.76
CA ILE A 140 22.25 10.48 0.37
C ILE A 140 23.59 10.56 1.10
N GLY A 141 23.51 10.87 2.39
CA GLY A 141 24.63 10.90 3.30
C GLY A 141 24.55 9.78 4.34
N ARG A 142 25.68 9.55 5.00
CA ARG A 142 25.78 8.72 6.19
C ARG A 142 26.02 9.63 7.39
N LEU A 143 25.27 9.43 8.46
CA LEU A 143 25.54 10.13 9.71
C LEU A 143 26.88 9.64 10.27
N PRO A 144 27.74 10.54 10.78
CA PRO A 144 28.86 10.12 11.61
C PRO A 144 28.32 9.34 12.81
N LEU A 145 29.06 8.30 13.20
CA LEU A 145 28.77 7.50 14.38
C LEU A 145 28.84 8.35 15.65
#